data_AF-A0AAW9QU72-F1
#
_entry.id   AF-A0AAW9QU72-F1
#
_cell.length_a   1.000
_cell.length_b   1.000
_cell.length_c   1.000
_cell.angle_alpha   90.00
_cell.angle_beta   90.00
_cell.angle_gamma   90.00
#
_symmetry.space_group_name_H-M   'P 1'
#
loop_
_entity.id
_entity.type
_entity.pdbx_description
1 polymer ?
#
loop_
_entity_poly.entity_id
_entity_poly.type
_entity_poly.pdbx_seq_one_letter_code
_entity_poly.pdbx_strand_id
1 'polypeptide(L)'
;MNDEEIIKKCEQDIDFAFSSNKLKQIGYTQAIWTLLAVTEDYYYHYTHIKALSSKEIPAFTDSLINWISHPLRICLKESDQSCLKLTKKLIHEHYGLAHEWIKQSKHYWNYCIIFPLWHRGKIDLSVSGDKLIINNFSNFTELKPEYEAYNRLTKNKNRESVFIDSIKEEVVKNTKFNITKKMFDIDFNTNFSSTMIFFWKEIFLSEYHLPDEWKFSDFTISQFKAVIVTIQALSYAWYIAKIELAQMTVDWGYQSSVWVIQKQKLVNLITKYSGQPRNIVQKIFEKVTFGNFGIRCPDIAIQPLIDLKNNNYAISPFIWLNIDPERNLCVLFNQIQSEKEIYLQPFSDR
;
A
#
# COMPACT_ATOMS: atom_id res chain seq x y z
N MET A 1 -38.82 -14.72 -4.97
CA MET A 1 -37.74 -13.80 -4.59
C MET A 1 -37.82 -12.63 -5.55
N ASN A 2 -37.96 -11.41 -5.04
CA ASN A 2 -37.89 -10.21 -5.88
C ASN A 2 -36.45 -10.06 -6.40
N ASP A 3 -36.23 -9.46 -7.58
CA ASP A 3 -34.90 -9.26 -8.18
C ASP A 3 -33.91 -8.62 -7.20
N GLU A 4 -34.39 -7.68 -6.37
CA GLU A 4 -33.58 -7.05 -5.32
C GLU A 4 -33.02 -8.06 -4.29
N GLU A 5 -33.82 -9.03 -3.86
CA GLU A 5 -33.39 -10.06 -2.92
C GLU A 5 -32.39 -11.02 -3.57
N ILE A 6 -32.56 -11.32 -4.86
CA ILE A 6 -31.63 -12.13 -5.64
C ILE A 6 -30.28 -11.41 -5.73
N ILE A 7 -30.29 -10.12 -6.07
CA ILE A 7 -29.06 -9.31 -6.21
C ILE A 7 -28.30 -9.22 -4.88
N LYS A 8 -28.99 -9.00 -3.75
CA LYS A 8 -28.36 -9.01 -2.41
C LYS A 8 -27.73 -10.37 -2.09
N LYS A 9 -28.40 -11.46 -2.46
CA LYS A 9 -27.84 -12.80 -2.27
C LYS A 9 -26.62 -13.03 -3.16
N CYS A 10 -26.65 -12.58 -4.41
CA CYS A 10 -25.48 -12.63 -5.30
C CYS A 10 -24.29 -11.86 -4.71
N GLU A 11 -24.50 -10.66 -4.18
CA GLU A 11 -23.45 -9.88 -3.50
C GLU A 11 -22.82 -10.67 -2.34
N GLN A 12 -23.66 -11.25 -1.47
CA GLN A 12 -23.21 -12.07 -0.34
C GLN A 12 -22.43 -13.32 -0.79
N ASP A 13 -22.93 -14.02 -1.80
CA ASP A 13 -22.28 -15.23 -2.33
C ASP A 13 -20.93 -14.88 -2.99
N ILE A 14 -20.82 -13.74 -3.67
CA ILE A 14 -19.57 -13.23 -4.26
C ILE A 14 -18.57 -12.86 -3.16
N ASP A 15 -19.01 -12.12 -2.13
CA ASP A 15 -18.16 -11.76 -0.98
C ASP A 15 -17.68 -12.99 -0.21
N PHE A 16 -18.54 -13.98 -0.02
CA PHE A 16 -18.20 -15.26 0.61
C PHE A 16 -17.20 -16.05 -0.24
N ALA A 17 -17.42 -16.15 -1.55
CA ALA A 17 -16.51 -16.84 -2.46
C ALA A 17 -15.13 -16.19 -2.45
N PHE A 18 -15.05 -14.87 -2.51
CA PHE A 18 -13.78 -14.13 -2.46
C PHE A 18 -13.06 -14.27 -1.12
N SER A 19 -13.79 -14.25 0.00
CA SER A 19 -13.21 -14.40 1.35
C SER A 19 -12.84 -15.84 1.71
N SER A 20 -13.28 -16.84 0.93
CA SER A 20 -13.03 -18.26 1.22
C SER A 20 -11.57 -18.72 1.08
N ASN A 21 -10.66 -17.85 0.63
CA ASN A 21 -9.26 -18.20 0.42
C ASN A 21 -8.59 -18.71 1.71
N LYS A 22 -7.94 -19.89 1.62
CA LYS A 22 -7.33 -20.57 2.77
C LYS A 22 -6.14 -19.82 3.38
N LEU A 23 -5.57 -18.83 2.69
CA LEU A 23 -4.47 -18.04 3.23
C LEU A 23 -4.85 -17.37 4.56
N LYS A 24 -6.11 -17.00 4.79
CA LYS A 24 -6.53 -16.39 6.07
C LYS A 24 -6.39 -17.33 7.28
N GLN A 25 -6.26 -18.64 7.04
CA GLN A 25 -6.17 -19.67 8.07
C GLN A 25 -4.74 -19.89 8.59
N ILE A 26 -3.71 -19.36 7.92
CA ILE A 26 -2.30 -19.58 8.32
C ILE A 26 -1.82 -18.61 9.42
N GLY A 27 -2.74 -17.79 9.95
CA GLY A 27 -2.47 -16.72 10.91
C GLY A 27 -2.26 -15.37 10.25
N TYR A 28 -2.81 -14.31 10.86
CA TYR A 28 -2.77 -12.94 10.35
C TYR A 28 -1.36 -12.49 9.97
N THR A 29 -0.39 -12.66 10.88
CA THR A 29 1.01 -12.26 10.69
C THR A 29 1.61 -12.83 9.39
N GLN A 30 1.44 -14.13 9.17
CA GLN A 30 2.02 -14.84 8.04
C GLN A 30 1.22 -14.56 6.75
N ALA A 31 -0.11 -14.48 6.82
CA ALA A 31 -0.97 -14.19 5.68
C ALA A 31 -0.65 -12.80 5.09
N ILE A 32 -0.60 -11.78 5.94
CA ILE A 32 -0.25 -10.41 5.56
C ILE A 32 1.14 -10.35 4.92
N TRP A 33 2.16 -10.92 5.57
CA TRP A 33 3.51 -10.91 5.01
C TRP A 33 3.58 -11.60 3.65
N THR A 34 2.88 -12.74 3.49
CA THR A 34 2.84 -13.48 2.23
C THR A 34 2.18 -12.65 1.12
N LEU A 35 1.03 -12.01 1.40
CA LEU A 35 0.34 -11.13 0.45
C LEU A 35 1.25 -9.99 -0.02
N LEU A 36 1.93 -9.31 0.90
CA LEU A 36 2.86 -8.25 0.56
C LEU A 36 4.07 -8.78 -0.23
N ALA A 37 4.64 -9.91 0.17
CA ALA A 37 5.80 -10.49 -0.50
C ALA A 37 5.49 -10.94 -1.93
N VAL A 38 4.30 -11.48 -2.18
CA VAL A 38 3.83 -11.81 -3.54
C VAL A 38 3.52 -10.56 -4.35
N THR A 39 2.98 -9.51 -3.73
CA THR A 39 2.76 -8.22 -4.40
C THR A 39 4.06 -7.60 -4.88
N GLU A 40 5.08 -7.62 -4.01
CA GLU A 40 6.45 -7.22 -4.34
C GLU A 40 7.03 -8.02 -5.51
N ASP A 41 6.72 -9.32 -5.57
CA ASP A 41 7.14 -10.21 -6.64
C ASP A 41 6.48 -9.85 -7.98
N TYR A 42 5.16 -9.64 -7.97
CA TYR A 42 4.39 -9.17 -9.12
C TYR A 42 4.97 -7.88 -9.67
N TYR A 43 5.18 -6.89 -8.81
CA TYR A 43 5.73 -5.62 -9.24
C TYR A 43 7.10 -5.81 -9.90
N TYR A 44 8.01 -6.56 -9.27
CA TYR A 44 9.32 -6.85 -9.85
C TYR A 44 9.23 -7.54 -11.22
N HIS A 45 8.35 -8.54 -11.35
CA HIS A 45 8.17 -9.26 -12.62
C HIS A 45 7.74 -8.33 -13.75
N TYR A 46 6.78 -7.44 -13.50
CA TYR A 46 6.24 -6.53 -14.52
C TYR A 46 7.07 -5.26 -14.75
N THR A 47 8.05 -4.96 -13.90
CA THR A 47 8.99 -3.84 -14.12
C THR A 47 10.35 -4.29 -14.67
N HIS A 48 10.82 -5.50 -14.38
CA HIS A 48 12.19 -5.94 -14.72
C HIS A 48 12.27 -7.19 -15.62
N ILE A 49 11.31 -8.13 -15.53
CA ILE A 49 11.39 -9.40 -16.28
C ILE A 49 10.55 -9.31 -17.56
N LYS A 50 9.25 -9.09 -17.40
CA LYS A 50 8.30 -8.86 -18.48
C LYS A 50 7.88 -7.39 -18.42
N ALA A 51 8.88 -6.52 -18.58
CA ALA A 51 8.74 -5.09 -18.40
C ALA A 51 7.59 -4.54 -19.26
N LEU A 52 6.56 -4.03 -18.59
CA LEU A 52 5.51 -3.24 -19.22
C LEU A 52 6.10 -1.95 -19.77
N SER A 53 5.43 -1.33 -20.74
CA SER A 53 5.86 -0.02 -21.22
C SER A 53 5.78 1.03 -20.11
N SER A 54 6.58 2.09 -20.21
CA SER A 54 6.58 3.19 -19.24
C SER A 54 5.20 3.87 -19.08
N LYS A 55 4.31 3.74 -20.08
CA LYS A 55 2.93 4.22 -20.03
C LYS A 55 1.98 3.29 -19.27
N GLU A 56 2.28 1.99 -19.23
CA GLU A 56 1.44 0.97 -18.60
C GLU A 56 1.78 0.76 -17.12
N ILE A 57 3.03 1.00 -16.71
CA ILE A 57 3.50 0.82 -15.33
C ILE A 57 2.65 1.60 -14.31
N PRO A 58 2.30 2.89 -14.51
CA PRO A 58 1.47 3.62 -13.54
C PRO A 58 0.09 2.98 -13.36
N ALA A 59 -0.60 2.66 -14.46
CA ALA A 59 -1.93 2.03 -14.40
C ALA A 59 -1.90 0.64 -13.76
N PHE A 60 -0.86 -0.14 -14.03
CA PHE A 60 -0.64 -1.43 -13.39
C PHE A 60 -0.38 -1.28 -11.88
N THR A 61 0.42 -0.30 -11.49
CA THR A 61 0.76 -0.01 -10.10
C THR A 61 -0.47 0.38 -9.29
N ASP A 62 -1.27 1.32 -9.79
CA ASP A 62 -2.52 1.74 -9.15
C ASP A 62 -3.49 0.56 -9.02
N SER A 63 -3.62 -0.25 -10.08
CA SER A 63 -4.45 -1.45 -10.07
C SER A 63 -3.99 -2.45 -9.00
N LEU A 64 -2.68 -2.68 -8.87
CA LEU A 64 -2.13 -3.64 -7.93
C LEU A 64 -2.32 -3.20 -6.46
N ILE A 65 -2.18 -1.90 -6.16
CA ILE A 65 -2.49 -1.31 -4.84
C ILE A 65 -3.97 -1.51 -4.49
N ASN A 66 -4.86 -1.29 -5.46
CA ASN A 66 -6.30 -1.51 -5.28
C ASN A 66 -6.61 -3.00 -5.06
N TRP A 67 -6.04 -3.89 -5.87
CA TRP A 67 -6.26 -5.33 -5.76
C TRP A 67 -5.82 -5.87 -4.41
N ILE A 68 -4.64 -5.50 -3.91
CA ILE A 68 -4.13 -6.02 -2.63
C ILE A 68 -4.91 -5.50 -1.41
N SER A 69 -5.61 -4.36 -1.52
CA SER A 69 -6.42 -3.81 -0.42
C SER A 69 -7.52 -4.78 0.04
N HIS A 70 -8.17 -5.50 -0.86
CA HIS A 70 -9.26 -6.42 -0.54
C HIS A 70 -8.84 -7.64 0.31
N PRO A 71 -7.84 -8.44 -0.09
CA PRO A 71 -7.38 -9.56 0.73
C PRO A 71 -6.76 -9.09 2.06
N LEU A 72 -6.10 -7.91 2.10
CA LEU A 72 -5.61 -7.34 3.36
C LEU A 72 -6.75 -7.01 4.34
N ARG A 73 -7.87 -6.42 3.84
CA ARG A 73 -9.07 -6.16 4.66
C ARG A 73 -9.65 -7.44 5.24
N ILE A 74 -9.70 -8.51 4.44
CA ILE A 74 -10.23 -9.80 4.89
C ILE A 74 -9.29 -10.41 5.93
N CYS A 75 -7.99 -10.36 5.71
CA CYS A 75 -7.03 -10.84 6.72
C CYS A 75 -7.20 -10.07 8.04
N LEU A 76 -7.34 -8.75 7.99
CA LEU A 76 -7.56 -7.93 9.18
C LEU A 76 -8.82 -8.32 9.96
N LYS A 77 -9.91 -8.69 9.26
CA LYS A 77 -11.21 -8.98 9.87
C LYS A 77 -11.37 -10.44 10.31
N GLU A 78 -10.82 -11.37 9.54
CA GLU A 78 -11.19 -12.79 9.62
C GLU A 78 -10.02 -13.74 9.88
N SER A 79 -8.77 -13.31 9.71
CA SER A 79 -7.63 -14.20 10.01
C SER A 79 -7.48 -14.43 11.50
N ASP A 80 -6.98 -15.62 11.85
CA ASP A 80 -6.60 -15.95 13.22
C ASP A 80 -5.51 -14.99 13.72
N GLN A 81 -5.82 -14.24 14.77
CA GLN A 81 -4.95 -13.24 15.39
C GLN A 81 -4.01 -13.84 16.44
N SER A 82 -4.21 -15.11 16.83
CA SER A 82 -3.41 -15.77 17.88
C SER A 82 -2.04 -16.26 17.38
N CYS A 83 -1.91 -16.57 16.09
CA CYS A 83 -0.66 -17.01 15.49
C CYS A 83 0.24 -15.81 15.11
N LEU A 84 1.23 -15.55 15.97
CA LEU A 84 2.18 -14.43 15.83
C LEU A 84 3.50 -14.81 15.13
N LYS A 85 3.67 -16.09 14.76
CA LYS A 85 4.90 -16.58 14.16
C LYS A 85 5.02 -16.11 12.71
N LEU A 86 6.15 -15.50 12.38
CA LEU A 86 6.51 -15.12 11.02
C LEU A 86 7.65 -16.00 10.52
N THR A 87 7.45 -16.65 9.38
CA THR A 87 8.48 -17.37 8.64
C THR A 87 8.74 -16.66 7.31
N LYS A 88 9.88 -15.97 7.21
CA LYS A 88 10.31 -15.26 5.99
C LYS A 88 10.95 -16.21 4.98
N LYS A 89 10.19 -17.20 4.50
CA LYS A 89 10.64 -18.16 3.49
C LYS A 89 9.57 -18.33 2.42
N LEU A 90 9.98 -18.72 1.22
CA LEU A 90 9.05 -19.14 0.18
C LEU A 90 8.42 -20.47 0.61
N ILE A 91 7.13 -20.44 0.90
CA ILE A 91 6.29 -21.62 1.12
C ILE A 91 5.36 -21.67 -0.09
N HIS A 92 5.60 -22.63 -1.00
CA HIS A 92 4.92 -22.66 -2.30
C HIS A 92 3.39 -22.69 -2.20
N GLU A 93 2.85 -23.40 -1.20
CA GLU A 93 1.41 -23.41 -0.94
C GLU A 93 0.87 -22.02 -0.59
N HIS A 94 1.50 -21.34 0.37
CA HIS A 94 1.10 -19.99 0.78
C HIS A 94 1.24 -18.99 -0.37
N TYR A 95 2.35 -19.09 -1.12
CA TYR A 95 2.58 -18.28 -2.32
C TYR A 95 1.45 -18.47 -3.33
N GLY A 96 1.11 -19.72 -3.65
CA GLY A 96 0.05 -20.06 -4.60
C GLY A 96 -1.31 -19.49 -4.17
N LEU A 97 -1.65 -19.62 -2.88
CA LEU A 97 -2.89 -19.06 -2.31
C LEU A 97 -2.94 -17.53 -2.42
N ALA A 98 -1.84 -16.84 -2.10
CA ALA A 98 -1.76 -15.38 -2.18
C ALA A 98 -1.80 -14.88 -3.64
N HIS A 99 -1.05 -15.52 -4.53
CA HIS A 99 -1.04 -15.20 -5.96
C HIS A 99 -2.43 -15.38 -6.58
N GLU A 100 -3.12 -16.47 -6.26
CA GLU A 100 -4.49 -16.69 -6.71
C GLU A 100 -5.45 -15.63 -6.15
N TRP A 101 -5.31 -15.26 -4.87
CA TRP A 101 -6.16 -14.23 -4.28
C TRP A 101 -6.00 -12.86 -4.95
N ILE A 102 -4.77 -12.47 -5.27
CA ILE A 102 -4.47 -11.23 -5.99
C ILE A 102 -5.08 -11.29 -7.40
N LYS A 103 -5.02 -12.42 -8.10
CA LYS A 103 -5.70 -12.59 -9.40
C LYS A 103 -7.21 -12.46 -9.28
N GLN A 104 -7.82 -13.10 -8.29
CA GLN A 104 -9.26 -13.00 -8.05
C GLN A 104 -9.68 -11.57 -7.70
N SER A 105 -8.81 -10.81 -7.02
CA SER A 105 -9.07 -9.41 -6.65
C SER A 105 -9.34 -8.52 -7.88
N LYS A 106 -8.73 -8.83 -9.03
CA LYS A 106 -9.01 -8.13 -10.30
C LYS A 106 -10.47 -8.28 -10.74
N HIS A 107 -11.06 -9.46 -10.54
CA HIS A 107 -12.46 -9.70 -10.87
C HIS A 107 -13.39 -9.16 -9.78
N TYR A 108 -13.01 -9.35 -8.52
CA TYR A 108 -13.75 -8.87 -7.36
C TYR A 108 -13.89 -7.33 -7.34
N TRP A 109 -12.88 -6.62 -7.83
CA TRP A 109 -12.91 -5.16 -8.00
C TRP A 109 -14.13 -4.67 -8.79
N ASN A 110 -14.53 -5.38 -9.84
CA ASN A 110 -15.69 -4.99 -10.65
C ASN A 110 -16.98 -5.00 -9.80
N TYR A 111 -17.14 -6.00 -8.94
CA TYR A 111 -18.29 -6.08 -8.03
C TYR A 111 -18.23 -5.01 -6.94
N CYS A 112 -17.02 -4.68 -6.47
CA CYS A 112 -16.79 -3.58 -5.52
C CYS A 112 -17.13 -2.20 -6.09
N ILE A 113 -17.20 -2.04 -7.41
CA ILE A 113 -17.71 -0.83 -8.07
C ILE A 113 -19.22 -0.92 -8.25
N ILE A 114 -19.71 -2.04 -8.78
CA ILE A 114 -21.11 -2.22 -9.20
C ILE A 114 -22.08 -2.14 -8.00
N PHE A 115 -21.84 -2.92 -6.94
CA PHE A 115 -22.80 -2.99 -5.84
C PHE A 115 -22.97 -1.67 -5.08
N PRO A 116 -21.90 -0.91 -4.74
CA PRO A 116 -22.09 0.39 -4.11
C PRO A 116 -22.86 1.40 -4.97
N LEU A 117 -22.71 1.35 -6.29
CA LEU A 117 -23.48 2.20 -7.19
C LEU A 117 -24.96 1.80 -7.21
N TRP A 118 -25.23 0.50 -7.22
CA TRP A 118 -26.58 -0.04 -7.14
C TRP A 118 -27.28 0.31 -5.82
N HIS A 119 -26.61 0.10 -4.67
CA HIS A 119 -27.13 0.48 -3.34
C HIS A 119 -27.43 1.99 -3.22
N ARG A 120 -26.74 2.83 -4.00
CA ARG A 120 -26.96 4.28 -4.06
C ARG A 120 -28.02 4.69 -5.09
N GLY A 121 -28.66 3.75 -5.77
CA GLY A 121 -29.63 4.00 -6.84
C GLY A 121 -29.02 4.73 -8.05
N LYS A 122 -27.72 4.55 -8.30
CA LYS A 122 -27.02 5.16 -9.46
C LYS A 122 -27.06 4.28 -10.71
N ILE A 123 -27.27 2.99 -10.53
CA ILE A 123 -27.46 2.01 -11.60
C ILE A 123 -28.58 1.07 -11.21
N ASP A 124 -29.25 0.52 -12.22
CA ASP A 124 -30.22 -0.56 -12.05
C ASP A 124 -29.60 -1.88 -12.50
N LEU A 125 -29.80 -2.92 -11.69
CA LEU A 125 -29.35 -4.27 -11.97
C LEU A 125 -30.56 -5.18 -12.18
N SER A 126 -30.45 -6.11 -13.12
CA SER A 126 -31.35 -7.25 -13.25
C SER A 126 -30.56 -8.55 -13.32
N VAL A 127 -31.23 -9.66 -13.03
CA VAL A 127 -30.64 -11.01 -13.11
C VAL A 127 -31.20 -11.70 -14.35
N SER A 128 -30.31 -12.16 -15.21
CA SER A 128 -30.66 -12.95 -16.39
C SER A 128 -29.82 -14.22 -16.42
N GLY A 129 -30.39 -15.32 -15.93
CA GLY A 129 -29.67 -16.59 -15.79
C GLY A 129 -28.53 -16.47 -14.78
N ASP A 130 -27.30 -16.67 -15.24
CA ASP A 130 -26.07 -16.60 -14.46
C ASP A 130 -25.38 -15.22 -14.52
N LYS A 131 -26.06 -14.19 -15.05
CA LYS A 131 -25.49 -12.86 -15.27
C LYS A 131 -26.26 -11.78 -14.54
N LEU A 132 -25.50 -10.83 -13.98
CA LEU A 132 -26.00 -9.52 -13.59
C LEU A 132 -25.91 -8.59 -14.81
N ILE A 133 -27.05 -8.01 -15.19
CA ILE A 133 -27.15 -7.06 -16.31
C ILE A 133 -27.36 -5.66 -15.74
N ILE A 134 -26.57 -4.70 -16.23
CA ILE A 134 -26.76 -3.28 -15.94
C ILE A 134 -27.77 -2.73 -16.95
N ASN A 135 -28.96 -2.35 -16.49
CA ASN A 135 -30.07 -1.99 -17.36
C ASN A 135 -29.95 -0.57 -17.95
N ASN A 136 -29.35 0.37 -17.20
CA ASN A 136 -29.31 1.80 -17.54
C ASN A 136 -27.88 2.33 -17.77
N PHE A 137 -27.08 1.58 -18.52
CA PHE A 137 -25.67 1.94 -18.79
C PHE A 137 -25.52 3.24 -19.60
N SER A 138 -26.53 3.67 -20.36
CA SER A 138 -26.49 4.89 -21.18
C SER A 138 -26.34 6.19 -20.36
N ASN A 139 -26.79 6.22 -19.11
CA ASN A 139 -26.53 7.35 -18.20
C ASN A 139 -25.11 7.32 -17.62
N PHE A 140 -24.40 6.20 -17.75
CA PHE A 140 -23.04 6.01 -17.26
C PHE A 140 -21.99 6.63 -18.18
N THR A 141 -22.30 6.81 -19.47
CA THR A 141 -21.48 7.59 -20.41
C THR A 141 -21.61 9.11 -20.21
N GLU A 142 -22.71 9.57 -19.58
CA GLU A 142 -22.93 10.99 -19.23
C GLU A 142 -22.40 11.35 -17.84
N LEU A 143 -22.31 10.36 -16.93
CA LEU A 143 -21.30 10.38 -15.89
C LEU A 143 -19.95 10.38 -16.60
N LYS A 144 -19.43 11.56 -16.96
CA LYS A 144 -17.97 11.75 -17.12
C LYS A 144 -17.37 10.90 -16.02
N PRO A 145 -16.57 9.85 -16.31
CA PRO A 145 -16.00 9.01 -15.26
C PRO A 145 -15.47 10.00 -14.25
N GLU A 146 -16.11 10.06 -13.07
CA GLU A 146 -15.75 11.05 -12.07
C GLU A 146 -14.27 10.81 -11.91
N TYR A 147 -13.50 11.79 -12.41
CA TYR A 147 -12.09 11.63 -12.72
C TYR A 147 -11.49 10.83 -11.58
N GLU A 148 -11.07 9.59 -11.82
CA GLU A 148 -10.31 8.87 -10.81
C GLU A 148 -9.17 9.82 -10.48
N ALA A 149 -9.17 10.35 -9.25
CA ALA A 149 -8.25 11.41 -8.84
C ALA A 149 -6.78 10.98 -9.01
N TYR A 150 -6.57 9.68 -9.24
CA TYR A 150 -5.34 8.98 -9.60
C TYR A 150 -4.77 9.37 -10.97
N ASN A 151 -5.60 9.77 -11.96
CA ASN A 151 -5.18 9.89 -13.36
C ASN A 151 -4.43 11.19 -13.75
N ARG A 152 -4.26 12.18 -12.85
CA ARG A 152 -3.72 13.51 -13.22
C ARG A 152 -2.25 13.77 -12.88
N LEU A 153 -1.53 12.85 -12.24
CA LEU A 153 -0.15 13.10 -11.79
C LEU A 153 0.91 12.22 -12.46
N THR A 154 0.64 11.66 -13.63
CA THR A 154 1.68 11.03 -14.47
C THR A 154 2.55 12.11 -15.13
N LYS A 155 3.43 12.76 -14.34
CA LYS A 155 4.51 13.59 -14.85
C LYS A 155 5.75 12.74 -15.14
N ASN A 156 6.49 13.15 -16.19
CA ASN A 156 7.61 12.46 -16.81
C ASN A 156 8.66 11.90 -15.84
N LYS A 157 8.78 10.57 -15.78
CA LYS A 157 9.78 9.77 -15.03
C LYS A 157 11.20 9.75 -15.62
N ASN A 158 11.54 10.66 -16.55
CA ASN A 158 12.88 10.68 -17.16
C ASN A 158 14.01 11.05 -16.18
N ARG A 159 13.68 11.50 -14.96
CA ARG A 159 14.66 11.76 -13.88
C ARG A 159 15.07 10.50 -13.10
N GLU A 160 14.31 9.40 -13.17
CA GLU A 160 14.53 8.20 -12.34
C GLU A 160 15.81 7.43 -12.73
N SER A 161 16.14 7.30 -14.03
CA SER A 161 17.20 6.38 -14.47
C SER A 161 18.62 6.84 -14.12
N VAL A 162 18.94 8.13 -14.28
CA VAL A 162 20.27 8.68 -13.97
C VAL A 162 20.55 8.67 -12.46
N PHE A 163 19.49 8.79 -11.66
CA PHE A 163 19.58 8.84 -10.21
C PHE A 163 19.80 7.47 -9.58
N ILE A 164 19.12 6.43 -10.08
CA ILE A 164 19.23 5.03 -9.60
C ILE A 164 20.70 4.56 -9.60
N ASP A 165 21.43 4.83 -10.68
CA ASP A 165 22.82 4.38 -10.81
C ASP A 165 23.73 5.04 -9.77
N SER A 166 23.50 6.31 -9.44
CA SER A 166 24.34 7.08 -8.50
C SER A 166 24.23 6.62 -7.05
N ILE A 167 23.08 6.09 -6.64
CA ILE A 167 22.83 5.64 -5.26
C ILE A 167 23.00 4.13 -5.10
N LYS A 168 22.95 3.36 -6.19
CA LYS A 168 23.03 1.89 -6.17
C LYS A 168 24.30 1.40 -5.48
N GLU A 169 25.45 1.98 -5.80
CA GLU A 169 26.71 1.62 -5.16
C GLU A 169 26.68 1.85 -3.64
N GLU A 170 26.09 2.96 -3.23
CA GLU A 170 25.99 3.33 -1.82
C GLU A 170 25.05 2.36 -1.07
N VAL A 171 23.92 1.97 -1.69
CA VAL A 171 23.04 0.94 -1.13
C VAL A 171 23.78 -0.39 -0.99
N VAL A 172 24.50 -0.83 -2.02
CA VAL A 172 25.26 -2.11 -2.00
C VAL A 172 26.33 -2.10 -0.91
N LYS A 173 27.08 -1.00 -0.76
CA LYS A 173 28.11 -0.85 0.30
C LYS A 173 27.53 -0.98 1.70
N ASN A 174 26.30 -0.52 1.91
CA ASN A 174 25.62 -0.56 3.20
C ASN A 174 24.68 -1.78 3.36
N THR A 175 24.70 -2.74 2.43
CA THR A 175 23.85 -3.92 2.46
C THR A 175 24.65 -5.20 2.70
N LYS A 176 24.20 -6.01 3.66
CA LYS A 176 24.74 -7.34 3.93
C LYS A 176 23.90 -8.38 3.19
N PHE A 177 24.40 -8.86 2.06
CA PHE A 177 23.78 -9.92 1.28
C PHE A 177 24.13 -11.30 1.84
N ASN A 178 23.12 -12.16 1.99
CA ASN A 178 23.28 -13.57 2.29
C ASN A 178 22.66 -14.39 1.16
N ILE A 179 23.48 -14.71 0.15
CA ILE A 179 23.06 -15.41 -1.08
C ILE A 179 22.51 -16.80 -0.74
N THR A 180 23.17 -17.54 0.17
CA THR A 180 22.74 -18.89 0.57
C THR A 180 21.35 -18.88 1.22
N LYS A 181 21.08 -17.90 2.08
CA LYS A 181 19.76 -17.73 2.69
C LYS A 181 18.79 -16.99 1.77
N LYS A 182 19.24 -16.41 0.66
CA LYS A 182 18.44 -15.55 -0.24
C LYS A 182 17.84 -14.36 0.52
N MET A 183 18.62 -13.76 1.40
CA MET A 183 18.22 -12.63 2.24
C MET A 183 19.21 -11.48 2.17
N PHE A 184 18.77 -10.30 2.57
CA PHE A 184 19.65 -9.17 2.84
C PHE A 184 19.21 -8.41 4.09
N ASP A 185 20.11 -7.61 4.64
CA ASP A 185 19.82 -6.63 5.68
C ASP A 185 20.62 -5.36 5.39
N ILE A 186 20.01 -4.20 5.62
CA ILE A 186 20.63 -2.90 5.36
C ILE A 186 21.04 -2.26 6.67
N ASP A 187 22.28 -1.80 6.75
CA ASP A 187 22.73 -0.97 7.86
C ASP A 187 22.38 0.50 7.61
N PHE A 188 21.27 0.93 8.19
CA PHE A 188 20.82 2.34 8.17
C PHE A 188 21.62 3.21 9.16
N ASN A 189 22.95 3.28 8.95
CA ASN A 189 23.83 4.18 9.68
C ASN A 189 23.58 5.65 9.30
N THR A 190 24.19 6.57 10.07
CA THR A 190 23.91 8.01 9.95
C THR A 190 24.24 8.57 8.57
N ASN A 191 25.41 8.23 8.02
CA ASN A 191 25.87 8.76 6.74
C ASN A 191 24.96 8.26 5.63
N PHE A 192 24.77 6.94 5.56
CA PHE A 192 23.94 6.32 4.53
C PHE A 192 22.50 6.84 4.54
N SER A 193 21.86 6.86 5.72
CA SER A 193 20.47 7.30 5.83
C SER A 193 20.29 8.77 5.45
N SER A 194 21.23 9.64 5.86
CA SER A 194 21.19 11.07 5.52
C SER A 194 21.36 11.28 4.01
N THR A 195 22.27 10.53 3.38
CA THR A 195 22.48 10.53 1.94
C THR A 195 21.20 10.10 1.20
N MET A 196 20.59 8.99 1.59
CA MET A 196 19.34 8.52 0.98
C MET A 196 18.20 9.55 1.11
N ILE A 197 18.06 10.19 2.27
CA ILE A 197 17.02 11.19 2.50
C ILE A 197 17.27 12.47 1.71
N PHE A 198 18.52 12.94 1.65
CA PHE A 198 18.90 14.10 0.84
C PHE A 198 18.51 13.87 -0.62
N PHE A 199 18.92 12.72 -1.15
CA PHE A 199 18.60 12.31 -2.51
C PHE A 199 17.09 12.20 -2.75
N TRP A 200 16.36 11.56 -1.85
CA TRP A 200 14.91 11.40 -1.99
C TRP A 200 14.15 12.73 -1.94
N LYS A 201 14.61 13.68 -1.10
CA LYS A 201 14.01 15.03 -0.99
C LYS A 201 14.08 15.80 -2.31
N GLU A 202 15.20 15.74 -3.02
CA GLU A 202 15.38 16.43 -4.31
C GLU A 202 14.37 15.98 -5.37
N ILE A 203 13.91 14.72 -5.29
CA ILE A 203 12.92 14.18 -6.22
C ILE A 203 11.51 14.58 -5.79
N PHE A 204 11.16 14.31 -4.53
CA PHE A 204 9.76 14.26 -4.10
C PHE A 204 9.24 15.51 -3.42
N LEU A 205 10.09 16.39 -2.87
CA LEU A 205 9.57 17.61 -2.22
C LEU A 205 8.82 18.51 -3.20
N SER A 206 9.16 18.47 -4.49
CA SER A 206 8.48 19.23 -5.54
C SER A 206 7.06 18.74 -5.85
N GLU A 207 6.67 17.57 -5.35
CA GLU A 207 5.33 16.98 -5.54
C GLU A 207 4.35 17.34 -4.43
N TYR A 208 4.83 17.96 -3.35
CA TYR A 208 3.99 18.43 -2.26
C TYR A 208 3.56 19.88 -2.49
N HIS A 209 2.26 20.14 -2.38
CA HIS A 209 1.63 21.42 -2.69
C HIS A 209 0.99 22.08 -1.46
N LEU A 210 0.73 21.31 -0.38
CA LEU A 210 0.10 21.85 0.82
C LEU A 210 1.07 22.72 1.62
N PRO A 211 0.59 23.83 2.22
CA PRO A 211 1.42 24.70 3.06
C PRO A 211 1.96 23.97 4.28
N ASP A 212 3.25 24.21 4.58
CA ASP A 212 3.99 23.50 5.63
C ASP A 212 3.46 23.80 7.05
N GLU A 213 2.92 25.01 7.22
CA GLU A 213 2.32 25.52 8.45
C GLU A 213 0.92 24.97 8.71
N TRP A 214 0.30 24.28 7.74
CA TRP A 214 -1.05 23.75 7.94
C TRP A 214 -1.04 22.72 9.07
N LYS A 215 -1.81 23.01 10.12
CA LYS A 215 -1.95 22.17 11.32
C LYS A 215 -3.14 21.24 11.22
N PHE A 216 -2.91 20.02 11.71
CA PHE A 216 -3.93 19.04 12.06
C PHE A 216 -3.97 18.89 13.58
N SER A 217 -4.82 17.98 14.08
CA SER A 217 -4.97 17.71 15.51
C SER A 217 -3.64 17.50 16.24
N ASP A 218 -2.70 16.83 15.56
CA ASP A 218 -1.57 16.17 16.20
C ASP A 218 -0.21 16.64 15.69
N PHE A 219 -0.15 17.19 14.48
CA PHE A 219 1.07 17.54 13.77
C PHE A 219 0.78 18.52 12.62
N THR A 220 1.83 19.14 12.09
CA THR A 220 1.74 19.96 10.87
C THR A 220 2.05 19.16 9.61
N ILE A 221 1.67 19.70 8.45
CA ILE A 221 2.06 19.18 7.15
C ILE A 221 3.59 19.01 7.04
N SER A 222 4.37 20.00 7.47
CA SER A 222 5.84 19.91 7.46
C SER A 222 6.36 18.70 8.23
N GLN A 223 5.79 18.45 9.41
CA GLN A 223 6.18 17.31 10.25
C GLN A 223 5.79 15.98 9.60
N PHE A 224 4.59 15.91 9.01
CA PHE A 224 4.15 14.75 8.23
C PHE A 224 5.09 14.47 7.06
N LYS A 225 5.38 15.48 6.22
CA LYS A 225 6.30 15.37 5.08
C LYS A 225 7.65 14.83 5.52
N ALA A 226 8.24 15.38 6.59
CA ALA A 226 9.53 14.94 7.10
C ALA A 226 9.53 13.45 7.48
N VAL A 227 8.48 12.97 8.14
CA VAL A 227 8.33 11.56 8.53
C VAL A 227 8.15 10.66 7.31
N ILE A 228 7.26 11.03 6.40
CA ILE A 228 6.94 10.21 5.21
C ILE A 228 8.11 10.13 4.24
N VAL A 229 8.73 11.27 3.91
CA VAL A 229 9.93 11.32 3.06
C VAL A 229 11.05 10.45 3.63
N THR A 230 11.20 10.44 4.97
CA THR A 230 12.21 9.61 5.62
C THR A 230 11.94 8.12 5.40
N ILE A 231 10.72 7.63 5.69
CA ILE A 231 10.40 6.20 5.50
C ILE A 231 10.40 5.79 4.02
N GLN A 232 9.99 6.67 3.10
CA GLN A 232 10.08 6.41 1.66
C GLN A 232 11.53 6.29 1.18
N ALA A 233 12.43 7.18 1.62
CA ALA A 233 13.85 7.11 1.29
C ALA A 233 14.50 5.80 1.74
N LEU A 234 14.19 5.36 2.97
CA LEU A 234 14.71 4.08 3.50
C LEU A 234 14.06 2.88 2.80
N SER A 235 12.78 2.96 2.45
CA SER A 235 12.09 1.94 1.66
C SER A 235 12.66 1.83 0.25
N TYR A 236 13.12 2.93 -0.31
CA TYR A 236 13.77 2.95 -1.62
C TYR A 236 15.14 2.26 -1.60
N ALA A 237 15.96 2.51 -0.59
CA ALA A 237 17.18 1.74 -0.36
C ALA A 237 16.89 0.23 -0.25
N TRP A 238 15.82 -0.13 0.48
CA TRP A 238 15.37 -1.52 0.60
C TRP A 238 14.96 -2.13 -0.74
N TYR A 239 14.24 -1.39 -1.57
CA TYR A 239 13.87 -1.79 -2.92
C TYR A 239 15.09 -2.02 -3.83
N ILE A 240 16.07 -1.13 -3.79
CA ILE A 240 17.32 -1.27 -4.57
C ILE A 240 18.06 -2.53 -4.13
N ALA A 241 18.26 -2.73 -2.83
CA ALA A 241 18.91 -3.94 -2.31
C ALA A 241 18.18 -5.23 -2.74
N LYS A 242 16.84 -5.22 -2.77
CA LYS A 242 16.05 -6.34 -3.30
C LYS A 242 16.37 -6.61 -4.77
N ILE A 243 16.41 -5.57 -5.62
CA ILE A 243 16.78 -5.72 -7.04
C ILE A 243 18.19 -6.31 -7.18
N GLU A 244 19.16 -5.81 -6.42
CA GLU A 244 20.53 -6.33 -6.46
C GLU A 244 20.59 -7.80 -6.04
N LEU A 245 19.89 -8.20 -4.97
CA LEU A 245 19.81 -9.60 -4.57
C LEU A 245 19.10 -10.45 -5.63
N ALA A 246 18.07 -9.93 -6.29
CA ALA A 246 17.33 -10.62 -7.33
C ALA A 246 18.19 -10.88 -8.59
N GLN A 247 19.18 -10.03 -8.87
CA GLN A 247 20.17 -10.28 -9.92
C GLN A 247 21.16 -11.39 -9.55
N MET A 248 21.36 -11.64 -8.25
CA MET A 248 22.28 -12.65 -7.73
C MET A 248 21.61 -13.99 -7.42
N THR A 249 20.27 -14.07 -7.46
CA THR A 249 19.50 -15.24 -6.98
C THR A 249 18.29 -15.55 -7.85
N VAL A 250 17.87 -16.81 -7.87
CA VAL A 250 16.72 -17.28 -8.69
C VAL A 250 15.34 -16.98 -8.10
N ASP A 251 15.23 -16.67 -6.80
CA ASP A 251 13.94 -16.42 -6.10
C ASP A 251 13.63 -14.92 -5.94
N TRP A 252 14.29 -14.06 -6.73
CA TRP A 252 14.03 -12.61 -6.83
C TRP A 252 13.99 -11.85 -5.49
N GLY A 253 14.73 -12.32 -4.49
CA GLY A 253 14.79 -11.71 -3.16
C GLY A 253 13.51 -11.85 -2.32
N TYR A 254 12.62 -12.80 -2.62
CA TYR A 254 11.32 -13.01 -1.96
C TYR A 254 11.37 -12.95 -0.42
N GLN A 255 12.39 -13.53 0.21
CA GLN A 255 12.47 -13.60 1.67
C GLN A 255 12.70 -12.24 2.36
N SER A 256 13.26 -11.27 1.63
CA SER A 256 13.54 -9.92 2.11
C SER A 256 12.79 -8.85 1.31
N SER A 257 11.78 -9.25 0.52
CA SER A 257 11.02 -8.31 -0.32
C SER A 257 10.22 -7.29 0.49
N VAL A 258 9.74 -7.70 1.66
CA VAL A 258 9.03 -6.84 2.64
C VAL A 258 9.99 -6.47 3.77
N TRP A 259 10.12 -5.17 4.05
CA TRP A 259 10.91 -4.69 5.17
C TRP A 259 10.13 -4.87 6.47
N VAL A 260 10.52 -5.88 7.25
CA VAL A 260 9.91 -6.18 8.55
C VAL A 260 10.85 -5.75 9.67
N ILE A 261 10.37 -4.85 10.52
CA ILE A 261 11.16 -4.17 11.54
C ILE A 261 10.37 -4.03 12.85
N GLN A 262 11.06 -4.16 13.99
CA GLN A 262 10.44 -3.95 15.30
C GLN A 262 9.88 -2.53 15.42
N LYS A 263 8.69 -2.39 16.01
CA LYS A 263 7.99 -1.10 16.10
C LYS A 263 8.86 0.00 16.70
N GLN A 264 9.50 -0.28 17.83
CA GLN A 264 10.36 0.70 18.51
C GLN A 264 11.62 1.02 17.73
N LYS A 265 12.20 0.04 17.01
CA LYS A 265 13.37 0.29 16.16
C LYS A 265 13.00 1.23 15.02
N LEU A 266 11.85 1.03 14.38
CA LEU A 266 11.38 1.93 13.32
C LEU A 266 11.11 3.34 13.84
N VAL A 267 10.37 3.47 14.96
CA VAL A 267 10.10 4.79 15.56
C VAL A 267 11.39 5.52 15.89
N ASN A 268 12.38 4.85 16.49
CA ASN A 268 13.69 5.44 16.79
C ASN A 268 14.43 5.88 15.51
N LEU A 269 14.43 5.02 14.48
CA LEU A 269 15.08 5.30 13.20
C LEU A 269 14.50 6.54 12.53
N ILE A 270 13.17 6.61 12.45
CA ILE A 270 12.48 7.73 11.81
C ILE A 270 12.57 9.00 12.66
N THR A 271 12.46 8.92 13.99
CA THR A 271 12.70 10.06 14.90
C THR A 271 14.07 10.66 14.65
N LYS A 272 15.12 9.82 14.60
CA LYS A 272 16.50 10.24 14.39
C LYS A 272 16.69 10.98 13.07
N TYR A 273 16.15 10.45 11.98
CA TYR A 273 16.48 10.96 10.64
C TYR A 273 15.47 11.96 10.07
N SER A 274 14.22 11.96 10.54
CA SER A 274 13.25 13.02 10.20
C SER A 274 13.45 14.30 11.03
N GLY A 275 14.20 14.21 12.14
CA GLY A 275 14.36 15.29 13.11
C GLY A 275 13.08 15.60 13.90
N GLN A 276 12.03 14.78 13.77
CA GLN A 276 10.74 15.02 14.42
C GLN A 276 10.69 14.40 15.82
N PRO A 277 9.97 15.01 16.76
CA PRO A 277 9.76 14.44 18.09
C PRO A 277 9.13 13.04 18.03
N ARG A 278 9.53 12.15 18.95
CA ARG A 278 9.07 10.74 19.00
C ARG A 278 7.54 10.63 19.02
N ASN A 279 6.87 11.47 19.81
CA ASN A 279 5.41 11.48 19.92
C ASN A 279 4.73 11.87 18.60
N ILE A 280 5.32 12.79 17.82
CA ILE A 280 4.82 13.18 16.49
C ILE A 280 4.94 12.02 15.51
N VAL A 281 6.10 11.35 15.49
CA VAL A 281 6.32 10.15 14.66
C VAL A 281 5.28 9.07 15.01
N GLN A 282 5.04 8.82 16.29
CA GLN A 282 4.05 7.84 16.75
C GLN A 282 2.64 8.21 16.30
N LYS A 283 2.21 9.46 16.49
CA LYS A 283 0.88 9.95 16.06
C LYS A 283 0.69 9.81 14.55
N ILE A 284 1.71 10.15 13.74
CA ILE A 284 1.65 9.96 12.29
C ILE A 284 1.52 8.48 11.95
N PHE A 285 2.38 7.63 12.54
CA PHE A 285 2.36 6.18 12.34
C PHE A 285 1.02 5.55 12.72
N GLU A 286 0.44 5.95 13.83
CA GLU A 286 -0.90 5.50 14.22
C GLU A 286 -1.90 5.82 13.11
N LYS A 287 -1.90 7.04 12.55
CA LYS A 287 -2.87 7.44 11.52
C LYS A 287 -2.69 6.65 10.23
N VAL A 288 -1.44 6.46 9.78
CA VAL A 288 -1.12 5.72 8.56
C VAL A 288 -1.02 4.20 8.74
N THR A 289 -1.36 3.67 9.92
CA THR A 289 -1.38 2.22 10.17
C THR A 289 -2.67 1.59 9.65
N PHE A 290 -2.55 0.58 8.79
CA PHE A 290 -3.67 -0.12 8.15
C PHE A 290 -4.66 -0.65 9.17
N GLY A 291 -5.93 -0.24 9.03
CA GLY A 291 -7.01 -0.69 9.90
C GLY A 291 -7.10 0.03 11.24
N ASN A 292 -6.24 1.03 11.48
CA ASN A 292 -6.31 1.82 12.70
C ASN A 292 -7.37 2.93 12.59
N PHE A 293 -7.74 3.55 13.71
CA PHE A 293 -8.75 4.61 13.80
C PHE A 293 -10.19 4.21 13.39
N GLY A 294 -10.53 2.92 13.42
CA GLY A 294 -11.91 2.45 13.24
C GLY A 294 -12.50 2.70 11.84
N ILE A 295 -11.64 2.91 10.83
CA ILE A 295 -12.07 3.10 9.44
C ILE A 295 -12.77 1.82 8.95
N ARG A 296 -14.01 1.95 8.47
CA ARG A 296 -14.86 0.82 8.06
C ARG A 296 -14.24 -0.04 6.95
N CYS A 297 -13.61 0.61 5.99
CA CYS A 297 -12.99 -0.01 4.82
C CYS A 297 -11.55 0.53 4.67
N PRO A 298 -10.59 0.06 5.48
CA PRO A 298 -9.23 0.59 5.47
C PRO A 298 -8.57 0.35 4.12
N ASP A 299 -7.85 1.33 3.59
CA ASP A 299 -7.23 1.28 2.28
C ASP A 299 -5.71 1.37 2.43
N ILE A 300 -4.99 0.46 1.77
CA ILE A 300 -3.53 0.37 1.90
C ILE A 300 -2.82 1.57 1.26
N ALA A 301 -3.46 2.25 0.31
CA ALA A 301 -2.93 3.48 -0.27
C ALA A 301 -2.84 4.59 0.78
N ILE A 302 -3.87 4.74 1.63
CA ILE A 302 -3.95 5.81 2.63
C ILE A 302 -3.42 5.42 4.01
N GLN A 303 -3.39 4.13 4.32
CA GLN A 303 -2.78 3.57 5.53
C GLN A 303 -1.72 2.50 5.20
N PRO A 304 -0.57 2.88 4.61
CA PRO A 304 0.45 1.96 4.08
C PRO A 304 1.28 1.21 5.13
N LEU A 305 1.26 1.61 6.41
CA LEU A 305 2.03 0.95 7.47
C LEU A 305 1.24 -0.25 8.00
N ILE A 306 1.79 -1.46 8.01
CA ILE A 306 1.04 -2.63 8.50
C ILE A 306 1.60 -3.12 9.83
N ASP A 307 0.77 -3.12 10.86
CA ASP A 307 1.06 -3.81 12.12
C ASP A 307 0.89 -5.32 11.93
N LEU A 308 1.97 -6.08 12.13
CA LEU A 308 1.97 -7.54 12.05
C LEU A 308 1.46 -8.21 13.34
N LYS A 309 1.06 -7.45 14.37
CA LYS A 309 0.58 -7.94 15.68
C LYS A 309 1.61 -8.73 16.50
N ASN A 310 2.83 -8.88 16.00
CA ASN A 310 3.94 -9.57 16.66
C ASN A 310 5.09 -8.63 17.07
N ASN A 311 4.76 -7.40 17.45
CA ASN A 311 5.71 -6.31 17.77
C ASN A 311 6.58 -5.83 16.59
N ASN A 312 6.21 -6.17 15.36
CA ASN A 312 6.84 -5.66 14.14
C ASN A 312 5.85 -4.90 13.28
N TYR A 313 6.38 -3.95 12.50
CA TYR A 313 5.72 -3.43 11.31
C TYR A 313 6.23 -4.16 10.07
N ALA A 314 5.35 -4.27 9.08
CA ALA A 314 5.69 -4.59 7.69
C ALA A 314 5.58 -3.32 6.84
N ILE A 315 6.62 -3.08 6.06
CA ILE A 315 6.73 -1.99 5.10
C ILE A 315 6.98 -2.65 3.75
N SER A 316 6.03 -2.52 2.82
CA SER A 316 6.21 -2.93 1.42
C SER A 316 6.81 -1.76 0.65
N PRO A 317 8.06 -1.86 0.16
CA PRO A 317 8.63 -0.82 -0.69
C PRO A 317 7.74 -0.47 -1.89
N PHE A 318 7.12 -1.45 -2.54
CA PHE A 318 6.17 -1.21 -3.63
C PHE A 318 5.07 -0.22 -3.24
N ILE A 319 4.38 -0.44 -2.11
CA ILE A 319 3.32 0.47 -1.67
C ILE A 319 3.90 1.85 -1.35
N TRP A 320 4.93 1.91 -0.50
CA TRP A 320 5.46 3.19 -0.01
C TRP A 320 6.03 4.09 -1.11
N LEU A 321 6.58 3.50 -2.17
CA LEU A 321 7.17 4.23 -3.29
C LEU A 321 6.16 4.67 -4.35
N ASN A 322 4.91 4.18 -4.28
CA ASN A 322 3.89 4.42 -5.30
C ASN A 322 2.59 5.03 -4.77
N ILE A 323 2.59 5.52 -3.53
CA ILE A 323 1.49 6.33 -2.98
C ILE A 323 1.74 7.82 -3.17
N ASP A 324 0.67 8.60 -3.23
CA ASP A 324 0.67 10.05 -3.10
C ASP A 324 0.34 10.42 -1.64
N PRO A 325 1.33 10.70 -0.79
CA PRO A 325 1.08 10.81 0.65
C PRO A 325 0.25 12.04 1.02
N GLU A 326 0.39 13.13 0.26
CA GLU A 326 -0.30 14.40 0.55
C GLU A 326 -1.80 14.29 0.25
N ARG A 327 -2.14 13.76 -0.94
CA ARG A 327 -3.52 13.47 -1.30
C ARG A 327 -4.13 12.44 -0.36
N ASN A 328 -3.39 11.37 -0.09
CA ASN A 328 -3.86 10.26 0.73
C ASN A 328 -4.12 10.71 2.19
N LEU A 329 -3.34 11.66 2.72
CA LEU A 329 -3.61 12.29 4.01
C LEU A 329 -4.96 13.03 4.03
N CYS A 330 -5.26 13.80 2.99
CA CYS A 330 -6.54 14.50 2.87
C CYS A 330 -7.72 13.53 2.84
N VAL A 331 -7.59 12.41 2.13
CA VAL A 331 -8.62 11.36 2.09
C VAL A 331 -8.77 10.70 3.46
N LEU A 332 -7.67 10.36 4.11
CA LEU A 332 -7.65 9.73 5.43
C LEU A 332 -8.38 10.59 6.48
N PHE A 333 -8.14 11.90 6.49
CA PHE A 333 -8.76 12.79 7.48
C PHE A 333 -10.25 13.01 7.25
N ASN A 334 -10.73 12.88 6.02
CA ASN A 334 -12.17 12.85 5.76
C ASN A 334 -12.84 11.56 6.28
N GLN A 335 -12.07 10.50 6.56
CA GLN A 335 -12.58 9.22 7.09
C GLN A 335 -12.46 9.11 8.61
N ILE A 336 -11.54 9.86 9.24
CA ILE A 336 -11.38 9.90 10.69
C ILE A 336 -12.26 11.01 11.25
N GLN A 337 -13.30 10.65 12.00
CA GLN A 337 -14.33 11.60 12.46
C GLN A 337 -13.75 12.83 13.19
N SER A 338 -12.81 12.63 14.11
CA SER A 338 -12.18 13.72 14.86
C SER A 338 -11.35 14.65 13.98
N GLU A 339 -10.71 14.14 12.92
CA GLU A 339 -9.95 14.96 11.98
C GLU A 339 -10.87 15.73 11.05
N LYS A 340 -11.97 15.09 10.62
CA LYS A 340 -12.96 15.70 9.74
C LYS A 340 -13.55 16.96 10.36
N GLU A 341 -13.82 16.94 11.66
CA GLU A 341 -14.32 18.11 12.41
C GLU A 341 -13.33 19.28 12.35
N ILE A 342 -12.04 19.02 12.57
CA ILE A 342 -10.98 20.04 12.46
C ILE A 342 -10.84 20.50 11.01
N TYR A 343 -10.89 19.57 10.05
CA TYR A 343 -10.72 19.84 8.62
C TYR A 343 -11.84 20.73 8.05
N LEU A 344 -13.04 20.66 8.61
CA LEU A 344 -14.19 21.48 8.21
C LEU A 344 -14.20 22.88 8.85
N GLN A 345 -13.37 23.16 9.86
CA GLN A 345 -13.29 24.49 10.46
C GLN A 345 -12.61 25.50 9.52
N PRO A 346 -13.15 26.72 9.36
CA PRO A 346 -12.52 27.78 8.57
C PRO A 346 -11.09 28.04 9.03
N PHE A 347 -10.17 28.27 8.09
CA PHE A 347 -8.76 28.56 8.40
C PHE A 347 -8.56 29.81 9.27
N SER A 348 -9.52 30.73 9.31
CA SER A 348 -9.49 31.92 10.18
C SER A 348 -9.62 31.58 11.67
N ASP A 349 -10.11 30.39 11.99
CA ASP A 349 -10.51 30.00 13.34
C ASP A 349 -9.60 28.91 13.93
N ARG A 350 -8.46 28.60 13.27
CA ARG A 350 -7.51 27.54 13.64
C ARG A 350 -6.21 28.04 14.28
#